data_AF-A0A4U8UDQ0-F1
#
_entry.id   AF-A0A4U8UDQ0-F1
#
_cell.length_a   1.000
_cell.length_b   1.000
_cell.length_c   1.000
_cell.angle_alpha   90.00
_cell.angle_beta   90.00
_cell.angle_gamma   90.00
#
_symmetry.space_group_name_H-M   'P 1'
#
loop_
_entity.id
_entity.type
_entity.pdbx_description
1 polymer ?
#
loop_
_entity_poly.entity_id
_entity_poly.type
_entity_poly.pdbx_seq_one_letter_code
_entity_poly.pdbx_strand_id
1 'polypeptide(L)'
;MQNSDKKKQEVNDNGFTINKHNEFIKVQMIKRQMTLTQAKLFDSIIATIQYLIKNDQIDASMELQEDRILRIDYNLFYSCMLDGVSKKRINKKEIAQGLDDLVSITYKWMTKTGFGSASIFTRAEIDYTTNEVIIQLGKDFNKARVIPQQEYTKMLCGNLNMLRSIHSRILYQYLKMLLGSNTEKAFKNTIYLSLESIQRIFSLNKKDHQSYFSQPNILVKRCIKEPIQEINKNDSLDIVVNFELKKNKNKTIGVTLFFHHKKTNYDSEYLKSDFNQFKKQVIEKYKGKSVIQGVLNYSLETTFSINQNSLIVNNTTQKVLSSDEAYHIWSFMYKNQSLIGKFFSHKELLLKEYKSKTFLMNNELFTLVDIEDGDIEDTFTLVLENNEKTIGRIKSMSKEQIKGLQWQ
;
A
#
# COMPACT_ATOMS: atom_id res chain seq x y z
N MET A 1 -23.70 10.46 9.07
CA MET A 1 -23.38 9.15 9.69
C MET A 1 -23.12 8.02 8.68
N GLN A 2 -23.51 8.11 7.40
CA GLN A 2 -23.31 7.01 6.43
C GLN A 2 -21.91 6.95 5.75
N ASN A 3 -21.12 8.02 5.80
CA ASN A 3 -19.78 8.06 5.16
C ASN A 3 -18.66 7.42 6.00
N SER A 4 -18.85 7.17 7.29
CA SER A 4 -17.85 6.50 8.14
C SER A 4 -17.86 4.98 7.98
N ASP A 5 -19.00 4.41 7.59
CA ASP A 5 -19.17 2.96 7.51
C ASP A 5 -18.71 2.38 6.17
N LYS A 6 -18.80 3.14 5.07
CA LYS A 6 -18.15 2.78 3.79
C LYS A 6 -16.62 2.79 3.87
N LYS A 7 -16.01 3.77 4.56
CA LYS A 7 -14.56 3.82 4.80
C LYS A 7 -14.04 2.65 5.65
N LYS A 8 -14.88 2.07 6.52
CA LYS A 8 -14.54 0.87 7.31
C LYS A 8 -14.61 -0.42 6.49
N GLN A 9 -15.32 -0.44 5.38
CA GLN A 9 -15.58 -1.65 4.60
C GLN A 9 -14.48 -1.93 3.57
N GLU A 10 -13.85 -0.92 2.98
CA GLU A 10 -12.73 -1.08 2.02
C GLU A 10 -11.38 -1.48 2.65
N VAL A 11 -11.20 -1.26 3.96
CA VAL A 11 -9.98 -1.64 4.70
C VAL A 11 -9.90 -3.16 4.92
N ASN A 12 -11.02 -3.88 4.80
CA ASN A 12 -11.12 -5.28 5.25
C ASN A 12 -10.62 -6.35 4.28
N ASP A 13 -10.44 -6.07 2.98
CA ASP A 13 -10.11 -7.14 2.03
C ASP A 13 -8.61 -7.24 1.66
N ASN A 14 -7.75 -6.27 2.04
CA ASN A 14 -6.33 -6.29 1.65
C ASN A 14 -5.30 -5.82 2.71
N GLY A 15 -5.74 -5.39 3.90
CA GLY A 15 -4.86 -4.93 4.98
C GLY A 15 -3.99 -3.71 4.63
N PHE A 16 -3.25 -3.17 5.61
CA PHE A 16 -2.33 -2.07 5.35
C PHE A 16 -1.00 -2.61 4.82
N THR A 17 -0.54 -2.09 3.67
CA THR A 17 0.79 -2.40 3.14
C THR A 17 1.78 -1.32 3.54
N ILE A 18 2.99 -1.73 3.94
CA ILE A 18 4.12 -0.83 4.11
C ILE A 18 5.23 -1.18 3.11
N ASN A 19 5.70 -0.15 2.40
CA ASN A 19 6.88 -0.21 1.55
C ASN A 19 8.00 0.54 2.27
N LYS A 20 9.04 -0.17 2.72
CA LYS A 20 10.22 0.45 3.34
C LYS A 20 11.43 0.37 2.42
N HIS A 21 12.14 1.48 2.28
CA HIS A 21 13.41 1.50 1.56
C HIS A 21 14.43 0.59 2.26
N ASN A 22 15.22 -0.18 1.50
CA ASN A 22 16.19 -1.14 2.05
C ASN A 22 17.26 -0.45 2.93
N GLU A 23 17.81 0.67 2.49
CA GLU A 23 18.66 1.54 3.33
C GLU A 23 17.99 1.99 4.63
N PHE A 24 16.68 2.21 4.63
CA PHE A 24 15.96 2.58 5.85
C PHE A 24 15.80 1.39 6.81
N ILE A 25 15.52 0.19 6.29
CA ILE A 25 15.55 -1.05 7.08
C ILE A 25 16.95 -1.23 7.68
N LYS A 26 18.01 -1.08 6.88
CA LYS A 26 19.39 -1.14 7.36
C LYS A 26 19.71 -0.06 8.39
N VAL A 27 19.18 1.17 8.26
CA VAL A 27 19.38 2.24 9.24
C VAL A 27 18.69 1.95 10.57
N GLN A 28 17.44 1.45 10.57
CA GLN A 28 16.75 0.97 11.77
C GLN A 28 17.51 -0.20 12.43
N MET A 29 18.20 -1.00 11.63
CA MET A 29 19.00 -2.14 12.09
C MET A 29 20.39 -1.76 12.59
N ILE A 30 21.00 -0.67 12.12
CA ILE A 30 22.43 -0.37 12.34
C ILE A 30 22.67 0.85 13.27
N LYS A 31 21.75 1.82 13.34
CA LYS A 31 22.05 3.13 13.95
C LYS A 31 21.34 3.45 15.28
N ARG A 32 20.16 2.87 15.56
CA ARG A 32 19.45 3.03 16.85
C ARG A 32 18.32 2.00 16.99
N GLN A 33 18.31 1.24 18.07
CA GLN A 33 17.22 0.31 18.36
C GLN A 33 15.99 1.10 18.86
N MET A 34 14.93 1.12 18.07
CA MET A 34 13.63 1.64 18.51
C MET A 34 13.04 0.70 19.57
N THR A 35 12.26 1.21 20.52
CA THR A 35 11.40 0.36 21.34
C THR A 35 10.33 -0.31 20.46
N LEU A 36 9.71 -1.38 20.96
CA LEU A 36 8.63 -2.04 20.24
C LEU A 36 7.49 -1.07 19.89
N THR A 37 7.11 -0.21 20.84
CA THR A 37 6.04 0.77 20.67
C THR A 37 6.41 1.83 19.64
N GLN A 38 7.63 2.38 19.70
CA GLN A 38 8.14 3.31 18.70
C GLN A 38 8.11 2.68 17.29
N ALA A 39 8.60 1.45 17.14
CA ALA A 39 8.61 0.77 15.85
C ALA A 39 7.19 0.53 15.30
N LYS A 40 6.22 0.20 16.17
CA LYS A 40 4.80 0.05 15.77
C LYS A 40 4.19 1.35 15.31
N LEU A 41 4.38 2.43 16.07
CA LEU A 41 3.89 3.76 15.72
C LEU A 41 4.53 4.25 14.42
N PHE A 42 5.85 4.12 14.29
CA PHE A 42 6.58 4.47 13.08
C PHE A 42 5.98 3.77 11.85
N ASP A 43 5.86 2.44 11.91
CA ASP A 43 5.41 1.64 10.77
C ASP A 43 3.96 1.94 10.41
N SER A 44 3.12 2.20 11.42
CA SER A 44 1.71 2.54 11.18
C SER A 44 1.53 3.94 10.63
N ILE A 45 2.34 4.92 11.04
CA ILE A 45 2.36 6.27 10.43
C ILE A 45 2.72 6.15 8.95
N ILE A 46 3.82 5.47 8.63
CA ILE A 46 4.26 5.31 7.24
C ILE A 46 3.24 4.54 6.40
N ALA A 47 2.70 3.43 6.91
CA ALA A 47 1.69 2.65 6.21
C ALA A 47 0.41 3.46 5.97
N THR A 48 -0.02 4.27 6.95
CA THR A 48 -1.20 5.13 6.80
C THR A 48 -0.95 6.23 5.77
N ILE A 49 0.22 6.87 5.79
CA ILE A 49 0.61 7.86 4.78
C ILE A 49 0.60 7.22 3.38
N GLN A 50 1.21 6.05 3.21
CA GLN A 50 1.23 5.34 1.92
C GLN A 50 -0.17 4.94 1.45
N TYR A 51 -1.04 4.56 2.38
CA TYR A 51 -2.46 4.31 2.09
C TYR A 51 -3.15 5.59 1.58
N LEU A 52 -2.95 6.72 2.25
CA LEU A 52 -3.54 8.00 1.84
C LEU A 52 -3.05 8.43 0.45
N ILE A 53 -1.74 8.29 0.16
CA ILE A 53 -1.17 8.56 -1.16
C ILE A 53 -1.81 7.66 -2.22
N LYS A 54 -1.89 6.35 -1.95
CA LYS A 54 -2.44 5.36 -2.90
C LYS A 54 -3.90 5.65 -3.28
N ASN A 55 -4.65 6.28 -2.38
CA ASN A 55 -6.07 6.61 -2.56
C ASN A 55 -6.29 8.10 -2.91
N ASP A 56 -5.25 8.80 -3.38
CA ASP A 56 -5.28 10.20 -3.81
C ASP A 56 -5.83 11.18 -2.75
N GLN A 57 -5.68 10.85 -1.46
CA GLN A 57 -6.12 11.68 -0.33
C GLN A 57 -5.06 12.68 0.13
N ILE A 58 -3.79 12.40 -0.18
CA ILE A 58 -2.67 13.33 -0.02
C ILE A 58 -1.78 13.24 -1.24
N ASP A 59 -1.21 14.37 -1.66
CA ASP A 59 -0.32 14.43 -2.82
C ASP A 59 0.94 13.58 -2.58
N ALA A 60 1.27 12.71 -3.55
CA ALA A 60 2.48 11.91 -3.57
C ALA A 60 3.76 12.78 -3.55
N SER A 61 3.71 13.99 -4.10
CA SER A 61 4.82 14.95 -4.03
C SER A 61 5.09 15.40 -2.59
N MET A 62 4.07 15.38 -1.72
CA MET A 62 4.08 16.03 -0.40
C MET A 62 4.64 17.47 -0.45
N GLU A 63 4.50 18.18 -1.57
CA GLU A 63 5.08 19.53 -1.79
C GLU A 63 4.18 20.68 -1.35
N LEU A 64 2.99 20.41 -0.81
CA LEU A 64 2.06 21.49 -0.51
C LEU A 64 2.17 21.96 0.95
N GLN A 65 2.53 23.25 1.04
CA GLN A 65 2.50 24.18 2.16
C GLN A 65 3.79 24.32 3.00
N GLU A 66 4.07 25.58 3.34
CA GLU A 66 5.29 26.12 3.95
C GLU A 66 5.74 25.41 5.25
N ASP A 67 4.92 24.49 5.79
CA ASP A 67 5.14 23.81 7.06
C ASP A 67 5.38 22.29 6.99
N ARG A 68 5.17 21.60 5.85
CA ARG A 68 5.31 20.12 5.71
C ARG A 68 4.55 19.31 6.80
N ILE A 69 3.41 19.81 7.27
CA ILE A 69 2.57 19.15 8.28
C ILE A 69 1.55 18.26 7.59
N LEU A 70 1.52 16.99 7.95
CA LEU A 70 0.54 16.00 7.54
C LEU A 70 -0.49 15.82 8.66
N ARG A 71 -1.77 15.92 8.30
CA ARG A 71 -2.90 15.63 9.19
C ARG A 71 -3.55 14.33 8.73
N ILE A 72 -3.61 13.35 9.63
CA ILE A 72 -4.09 12.00 9.34
C ILE A 72 -5.27 11.72 10.28
N ASP A 73 -6.37 11.16 9.76
CA ASP A 73 -7.49 10.75 10.60
C ASP A 73 -7.03 9.72 11.66
N TYR A 74 -7.31 10.00 12.93
CA TYR A 74 -6.88 9.16 14.05
C TYR A 74 -7.47 7.77 13.98
N ASN A 75 -8.71 7.60 13.50
CA ASN A 75 -9.34 6.28 13.42
C ASN A 75 -8.69 5.42 12.34
N LEU A 76 -8.32 6.00 11.21
CA LEU A 76 -7.58 5.32 10.16
C LEU A 76 -6.20 4.87 10.66
N PHE A 77 -5.43 5.79 11.27
CA PHE A 77 -4.15 5.45 11.89
C PHE A 77 -4.29 4.35 12.96
N TYR A 78 -5.30 4.46 13.83
CA TYR A 78 -5.57 3.49 14.87
C TYR A 78 -5.98 2.12 14.30
N SER A 79 -6.74 2.09 13.19
CA SER A 79 -7.06 0.86 12.47
C SER A 79 -5.81 0.20 11.90
N CYS A 80 -4.86 0.98 11.37
CA CYS A 80 -3.57 0.48 10.90
C CYS A 80 -2.72 -0.09 12.04
N MET A 81 -2.68 0.58 13.21
CA MET A 81 -1.98 0.07 14.41
C MET A 81 -2.54 -1.25 14.94
N LEU A 82 -3.84 -1.48 14.72
CA LEU A 82 -4.54 -2.70 15.14
C LEU A 82 -4.59 -3.77 14.07
N ASP A 83 -4.13 -3.48 12.85
CA ASP A 83 -4.11 -4.44 11.75
C ASP A 83 -3.37 -5.72 12.19
N GLY A 84 -3.95 -6.89 11.87
CA GLY A 84 -3.44 -8.21 12.28
C GLY A 84 -3.50 -8.54 13.77
N VAL A 85 -3.93 -7.63 14.66
CA VAL A 85 -3.96 -7.87 16.12
C VAL A 85 -5.40 -8.07 16.60
N SER A 86 -5.66 -9.13 17.37
CA SER A 86 -6.96 -9.33 18.03
C SER A 86 -7.29 -8.13 18.93
N LYS A 87 -8.36 -7.39 18.62
CA LYS A 87 -8.85 -6.15 19.27
C LYS A 87 -8.30 -5.94 20.70
N LYS A 88 -7.11 -5.37 20.80
CA LYS A 88 -6.53 -4.92 22.06
C LYS A 88 -6.62 -3.41 22.10
N ARG A 89 -7.11 -2.88 23.22
CA ARG A 89 -7.03 -1.45 23.49
C ARG A 89 -5.55 -1.09 23.66
N ILE A 90 -5.03 -0.21 22.82
CA ILE A 90 -3.66 0.28 22.99
C ILE A 90 -3.69 1.30 24.13
N ASN A 91 -2.75 1.19 25.07
CA ASN A 91 -2.67 2.09 26.21
C ASN A 91 -2.30 3.50 25.73
N LYS A 92 -3.14 4.50 26.03
CA LYS A 92 -2.91 5.90 25.65
C LYS A 92 -1.57 6.43 26.18
N LYS A 93 -1.14 6.02 27.38
CA LYS A 93 0.16 6.42 27.95
C LYS A 93 1.34 5.87 27.15
N GLU A 94 1.22 4.64 26.64
CA GLU A 94 2.25 4.04 25.80
C GLU A 94 2.34 4.71 24.43
N ILE A 95 1.19 5.11 23.85
CA ILE A 95 1.18 5.90 22.60
C ILE A 95 1.83 7.25 22.83
N ALA A 96 1.48 7.96 23.91
CA ALA A 96 2.05 9.26 24.23
C ALA A 96 3.58 9.19 24.38
N GLN A 97 4.08 8.24 25.17
CA GLN A 97 5.54 8.03 25.30
C GLN A 97 6.18 7.65 23.97
N GLY A 98 5.53 6.79 23.18
CA GLY A 98 6.05 6.39 21.88
C GLY A 98 6.12 7.53 20.86
N LEU A 99 5.20 8.49 20.90
CA LEU A 99 5.24 9.71 20.06
C LEU A 99 6.37 10.65 20.48
N ASP A 100 6.55 10.88 21.78
CA ASP A 100 7.67 11.67 22.32
C ASP A 100 9.02 11.07 21.87
N ASP A 101 9.15 9.77 22.05
CA ASP A 101 10.35 9.05 21.64
C ASP A 101 10.59 9.09 20.12
N LEU A 102 9.52 9.11 19.30
CA LEU A 102 9.60 9.15 17.82
C LEU A 102 10.26 10.44 17.32
N VAL A 103 9.94 11.59 17.93
CA VAL A 103 10.54 12.89 17.57
C VAL A 103 12.03 12.94 17.94
N SER A 104 12.45 12.14 18.93
CA SER A 104 13.86 12.02 19.30
C SER A 104 14.71 11.23 18.29
N ILE A 105 14.10 10.57 17.30
CA ILE A 105 14.81 9.67 16.39
C ILE A 105 15.58 10.45 15.34
N THR A 106 16.91 10.31 15.41
CA THR A 106 17.84 10.90 14.44
C THR A 106 18.49 9.83 13.56
N TYR A 107 18.66 10.14 12.29
CA TYR A 107 19.52 9.37 11.39
C TYR A 107 20.84 10.12 11.21
N LYS A 108 21.96 9.40 11.33
CA LYS A 108 23.30 9.94 11.09
C LYS A 108 23.76 9.57 9.68
N TRP A 109 24.52 10.42 9.01
CA TRP A 109 25.18 10.08 7.74
C TRP A 109 26.67 10.45 7.78
N MET A 110 27.43 9.76 6.95
CA MET A 110 28.85 10.01 6.74
C MET A 110 29.12 9.77 5.25
N THR A 111 29.76 10.74 4.62
CA THR A 111 30.15 10.76 3.22
C THR A 111 31.63 11.12 3.13
N LYS A 112 32.22 11.03 1.94
CA LYS A 112 33.61 11.46 1.72
C LYS A 112 33.82 12.94 2.06
N THR A 113 32.77 13.76 2.01
CA THR A 113 32.82 15.22 2.14
C THR A 113 32.20 15.76 3.43
N GLY A 114 31.71 14.89 4.33
CA GLY A 114 31.14 15.34 5.60
C GLY A 114 30.36 14.29 6.36
N PHE A 115 30.03 14.62 7.61
CA PHE A 115 29.18 13.84 8.50
C PHE A 115 28.08 14.73 9.08
N GLY A 116 26.93 14.13 9.41
CA GLY A 116 25.80 14.88 9.96
C GLY A 116 24.76 13.99 10.63
N SER A 117 23.76 14.63 11.23
CA SER A 117 22.64 13.99 11.92
C SER A 117 21.39 14.83 11.74
N ALA A 118 20.25 14.20 11.47
CA ALA A 118 18.96 14.88 11.33
C ALA A 118 17.83 14.03 11.91
N SER A 119 16.80 14.69 12.44
CA SER A 119 15.60 14.02 12.94
C SER A 119 14.71 13.55 11.80
N ILE A 120 14.06 12.40 11.99
CA ILE A 120 13.08 11.89 11.01
C ILE A 120 11.76 12.66 11.12
N PHE A 121 11.28 12.86 12.36
CA PHE A 121 10.12 13.67 12.67
C PHE A 121 10.55 14.91 13.45
N THR A 122 9.98 16.06 13.12
CA THR A 122 10.11 17.30 13.90
C THR A 122 8.89 17.54 14.77
N ARG A 123 7.76 16.90 14.44
CA ARG A 123 6.51 16.92 15.23
C ARG A 123 5.76 15.61 15.06
N ALA A 124 5.19 15.10 16.15
CA ALA A 124 4.28 13.96 16.17
C ALA A 124 3.34 14.09 17.37
N GLU A 125 2.06 14.33 17.12
CA GLU A 125 1.04 14.49 18.16
C GLU A 125 -0.31 13.91 17.74
N ILE A 126 -1.17 13.65 18.72
CA ILE A 126 -2.57 13.26 18.49
C ILE A 126 -3.43 14.34 19.12
N ASP A 127 -4.23 15.01 18.29
CA ASP A 127 -5.27 15.91 18.73
C ASP A 127 -6.60 15.15 18.80
N TYR A 128 -7.05 14.89 20.03
CA TYR A 128 -8.34 14.21 20.26
C TYR A 128 -9.54 15.13 20.00
N THR A 129 -9.34 16.45 19.92
CA THR A 129 -10.39 17.44 19.64
C THR A 129 -10.76 17.41 18.16
N THR A 130 -9.75 17.44 17.28
CA THR A 130 -9.94 17.33 15.83
C THR A 130 -9.98 15.89 15.33
N ASN A 131 -9.64 14.92 16.19
CA ASN A 131 -9.50 13.51 15.86
C ASN A 131 -8.41 13.26 14.81
N GLU A 132 -7.28 13.95 14.94
CA GLU A 132 -6.18 13.92 13.97
C GLU A 132 -4.86 13.47 14.62
N VAL A 133 -4.05 12.77 13.85
CA VAL A 133 -2.62 12.56 14.10
C VAL A 133 -1.88 13.58 13.25
N ILE A 134 -1.10 14.45 13.89
CA ILE A 134 -0.39 15.54 13.23
C ILE A 134 1.10 15.19 13.21
N ILE A 135 1.64 15.04 12.01
CA ILE A 135 3.03 14.62 11.77
C ILE A 135 3.75 15.68 10.95
N GLN A 136 4.97 16.03 11.35
CA GLN A 136 5.87 16.85 10.54
C GLN A 136 7.17 16.09 10.31
N LEU A 137 7.52 15.90 9.04
CA LEU A 137 8.76 15.23 8.63
C LEU A 137 9.93 16.23 8.64
N GLY A 138 11.10 15.77 9.09
CA GLY A 138 12.33 16.57 9.06
C GLY A 138 12.73 16.96 7.64
N LYS A 139 13.30 18.16 7.49
CA LYS A 139 13.56 18.75 6.15
C LYS A 139 14.47 17.88 5.28
N ASP A 140 15.43 17.19 5.90
CA ASP A 140 16.43 16.34 5.26
C ASP A 140 15.96 14.88 5.10
N PHE A 141 14.82 14.51 5.68
CA PHE A 141 14.25 13.19 5.48
C PHE A 141 13.66 13.08 4.08
N ASN A 142 14.44 12.50 3.17
CA ASN A 142 14.10 12.38 1.75
C ASN A 142 12.76 11.64 1.55
N LYS A 143 11.80 12.32 0.89
CA LYS A 143 10.46 11.81 0.51
C LYS A 143 10.53 10.50 -0.29
N ALA A 144 11.63 10.30 -1.04
CA ALA A 144 11.96 9.05 -1.73
C ALA A 144 12.15 7.84 -0.80
N ARG A 145 12.09 8.00 0.54
CA ARG A 145 12.08 6.93 1.56
C ARG A 145 10.68 6.57 2.09
N VAL A 146 9.68 7.39 1.77
CA VAL A 146 8.26 7.18 2.12
C VAL A 146 7.47 6.70 0.90
N ILE A 147 7.93 7.01 -0.32
CA ILE A 147 7.27 6.67 -1.59
C ILE A 147 7.95 5.45 -2.23
N PRO A 148 7.21 4.42 -2.69
CA PRO A 148 7.81 3.22 -3.29
C PRO A 148 8.75 3.54 -4.48
N GLN A 149 9.99 3.04 -4.43
CA GLN A 149 10.96 3.02 -5.55
C GLN A 149 11.50 1.59 -5.76
N GLN A 150 12.44 1.39 -6.70
CA GLN A 150 12.96 0.05 -7.04
C GLN A 150 13.63 -0.69 -5.85
N GLU A 151 14.16 0.02 -4.85
CA GLU A 151 14.90 -0.56 -3.71
C GLU A 151 14.07 -0.75 -2.42
N TYR A 152 12.81 -1.16 -2.56
CA TYR A 152 11.87 -1.27 -1.45
C TYR A 152 11.52 -2.71 -1.08
N THR A 153 11.35 -2.95 0.22
CA THR A 153 10.76 -4.17 0.75
C THR A 153 9.30 -3.91 1.08
N LYS A 154 8.42 -4.65 0.41
CA LYS A 154 6.96 -4.65 0.64
C LYS A 154 6.61 -5.65 1.76
N MET A 155 5.82 -5.21 2.73
CA MET A 155 5.34 -6.03 3.85
C MET A 155 3.89 -5.66 4.21
N LEU A 156 3.16 -6.58 4.83
CA LEU A 156 1.89 -6.26 5.49
C LEU A 156 2.18 -5.64 6.87
N CYS A 157 1.50 -4.55 7.19
CA CYS A 157 1.57 -3.90 8.49
C CYS A 157 1.04 -4.84 9.58
N GLY A 158 -0.05 -5.56 9.30
CA GLY A 158 -0.57 -6.61 10.18
C GLY A 158 0.46 -7.63 10.62
N ASN A 159 1.27 -8.16 9.69
CA ASN A 159 2.34 -9.11 10.01
C ASN A 159 3.35 -8.52 11.00
N LEU A 160 3.74 -7.26 10.80
CA LEU A 160 4.63 -6.57 11.73
C LEU A 160 3.97 -6.42 13.11
N ASN A 161 2.72 -5.98 13.15
CA ASN A 161 2.00 -5.67 14.40
C ASN A 161 1.75 -6.89 15.30
N MET A 162 1.63 -8.08 14.70
CA MET A 162 1.52 -9.34 15.43
C MET A 162 2.78 -9.71 16.22
N LEU A 163 3.95 -9.26 15.78
CA LEU A 163 5.23 -9.52 16.45
C LEU A 163 5.32 -8.72 17.76
N ARG A 164 5.57 -9.43 18.86
CA ARG A 164 5.61 -8.91 20.23
C ARG A 164 7.02 -8.57 20.71
N SER A 165 8.04 -8.99 19.98
CA SER A 165 9.44 -8.64 20.26
C SER A 165 10.01 -7.74 19.18
N ILE A 166 10.78 -6.73 19.60
CA ILE A 166 11.53 -5.88 18.68
C ILE A 166 12.55 -6.70 17.88
N HIS A 167 13.17 -7.72 18.49
CA HIS A 167 14.09 -8.61 17.77
C HIS A 167 13.35 -9.41 16.69
N SER A 168 12.14 -9.89 16.97
CA SER A 168 11.33 -10.59 15.96
C SER A 168 10.95 -9.67 14.80
N ARG A 169 10.57 -8.41 15.08
CA ARG A 169 10.31 -7.41 14.05
C ARG A 169 11.54 -7.11 13.20
N ILE A 170 12.70 -6.95 13.83
CA ILE A 170 13.97 -6.69 13.12
C ILE A 170 14.33 -7.88 12.22
N LEU A 171 14.27 -9.10 12.77
CA LEU A 171 14.61 -10.32 12.02
C LEU A 171 13.64 -10.52 10.85
N TYR A 172 12.34 -10.39 11.09
CA TYR A 172 11.32 -10.50 10.04
C TYR A 172 11.58 -9.52 8.89
N GLN A 173 11.80 -8.24 9.19
CA GLN A 173 12.07 -7.22 8.16
C GLN A 173 13.36 -7.51 7.38
N TYR A 174 14.42 -7.95 8.07
CA TYR A 174 15.67 -8.33 7.43
C TYR A 174 15.48 -9.50 6.46
N LEU A 175 14.76 -10.53 6.88
CA LEU A 175 14.49 -11.70 6.05
C LEU A 175 13.57 -11.35 4.87
N LYS A 176 12.55 -10.51 5.06
CA LYS A 176 11.70 -10.01 3.96
C LYS A 176 12.51 -9.22 2.94
N MET A 177 13.48 -8.42 3.37
CA MET A 177 14.39 -7.70 2.47
C MET A 177 15.24 -8.66 1.62
N LEU A 178 15.72 -9.75 2.22
CA LEU A 178 16.50 -10.77 1.51
C LEU A 178 15.65 -11.68 0.61
N LEU A 179 14.41 -11.97 1.00
CA LEU A 179 13.47 -12.72 0.19
C LEU A 179 12.95 -11.88 -0.99
N GLY A 180 12.86 -10.57 -0.83
CA GLY A 180 12.16 -9.73 -1.78
C GLY A 180 10.65 -10.00 -1.82
N SER A 181 9.95 -9.27 -2.69
CA SER A 181 8.50 -9.38 -2.86
C SER A 181 8.06 -10.55 -3.76
N ASN A 182 8.99 -11.13 -4.55
CA ASN A 182 8.67 -12.21 -5.46
C ASN A 182 8.95 -13.58 -4.80
N THR A 183 7.89 -14.34 -4.54
CA THR A 183 7.97 -15.67 -3.91
C THR A 183 8.70 -16.71 -4.78
N GLU A 184 8.72 -16.53 -6.10
CA GLU A 184 9.38 -17.42 -7.06
C GLU A 184 10.84 -17.04 -7.33
N LYS A 185 11.26 -15.81 -7.01
CA LYS A 185 12.62 -15.30 -7.26
C LYS A 185 13.16 -14.59 -6.03
N ALA A 186 13.37 -15.35 -4.96
CA ALA A 186 14.00 -14.82 -3.76
C ALA A 186 15.44 -14.37 -4.07
N PHE A 187 15.88 -13.20 -3.58
CA PHE A 187 17.29 -12.80 -3.74
C PHE A 187 18.21 -13.74 -2.96
N LYS A 188 17.77 -14.15 -1.77
CA LYS A 188 18.38 -15.20 -0.95
C LYS A 188 17.31 -15.99 -0.22
N ASN A 189 17.58 -17.28 -0.03
CA ASN A 189 16.82 -18.22 0.80
C ASN A 189 17.70 -18.82 1.92
N THR A 190 18.98 -18.47 1.93
CA THR A 190 19.93 -18.85 2.97
C THR A 190 20.95 -17.73 3.21
N ILE A 191 21.39 -17.57 4.45
CA ILE A 191 22.46 -16.64 4.82
C ILE A 191 23.22 -17.13 6.04
N TYR A 192 24.54 -16.99 6.01
CA TYR A 192 25.38 -17.13 7.20
C TYR A 192 25.56 -15.78 7.89
N LEU A 193 25.33 -15.74 9.19
CA LEU A 193 25.55 -14.58 10.05
C LEU A 193 26.60 -14.93 11.12
N SER A 194 27.71 -14.20 11.14
CA SER A 194 28.63 -14.24 12.28
C SER A 194 28.00 -13.59 13.51
N LEU A 195 28.53 -13.86 14.71
CA LEU A 195 28.05 -13.18 15.93
C LEU A 195 28.10 -11.65 15.82
N GLU A 196 29.13 -11.11 15.16
CA GLU A 196 29.26 -9.68 14.91
C GLU A 196 28.19 -9.19 13.93
N SER A 197 27.89 -9.94 12.87
CA SER A 197 26.79 -9.61 11.95
C SER A 197 25.46 -9.56 12.68
N ILE A 198 25.20 -10.49 13.61
CA ILE A 198 24.00 -10.49 14.44
C ILE A 198 23.97 -9.21 15.30
N GLN A 199 25.04 -8.90 16.03
CA GLN A 199 25.11 -7.68 16.84
C GLN A 199 24.82 -6.41 16.01
N ARG A 200 25.37 -6.33 14.80
CA ARG A 200 25.14 -5.21 13.87
C ARG A 200 23.70 -5.15 13.35
N ILE A 201 23.09 -6.29 13.02
CA ILE A 201 21.69 -6.39 12.55
C ILE A 201 20.70 -5.90 13.61
N PHE A 202 21.00 -6.15 14.88
CA PHE A 202 20.13 -5.81 16.01
C PHE A 202 20.51 -4.49 16.71
N SER A 203 21.40 -3.67 16.11
CA SER A 203 21.88 -2.40 16.71
C SER A 203 22.44 -2.55 18.13
N LEU A 204 23.02 -3.70 18.47
CA LEU A 204 23.54 -3.95 19.81
C LEU A 204 24.85 -3.20 20.00
N ASN A 205 24.98 -2.52 21.13
CA ASN A 205 26.18 -1.79 21.52
C ASN A 205 26.72 -2.32 22.85
N LYS A 206 28.05 -2.26 23.05
CA LYS A 206 28.69 -2.83 24.23
C LYS A 206 28.26 -2.17 25.54
N LYS A 207 27.93 -0.88 25.52
CA LYS A 207 27.58 -0.09 26.71
C LYS A 207 26.26 -0.57 27.30
N ASP A 208 25.24 -0.74 26.47
CA ASP A 208 23.88 -1.06 26.92
C ASP A 208 23.59 -2.57 26.87
N HIS A 209 24.38 -3.34 26.11
CA HIS A 209 24.11 -4.75 25.81
C HIS A 209 25.29 -5.67 26.13
N GLN A 210 26.04 -5.40 27.21
CA GLN A 210 27.28 -6.11 27.54
C GLN A 210 27.15 -7.66 27.51
N SER A 211 26.03 -8.20 28.00
CA SER A 211 25.75 -9.64 28.00
C SER A 211 25.70 -10.27 26.60
N TYR A 212 25.29 -9.51 25.59
CA TYR A 212 25.26 -9.95 24.18
C TYR A 212 26.65 -9.99 23.53
N PHE A 213 27.65 -9.33 24.13
CA PHE A 213 29.04 -9.35 23.69
C PHE A 213 29.88 -10.38 24.45
N SER A 214 29.57 -10.63 25.73
CA SER A 214 30.30 -11.59 26.55
C SER A 214 29.73 -13.01 26.46
N GLN A 215 28.45 -13.18 26.08
CA GLN A 215 27.78 -14.49 26.09
C GLN A 215 27.08 -14.79 24.74
N PRO A 216 27.76 -15.47 23.79
CA PRO A 216 27.19 -15.83 22.49
C PRO A 216 25.86 -16.59 22.57
N ASN A 217 25.69 -17.41 23.61
CA ASN A 217 24.46 -18.17 23.81
C ASN A 217 23.26 -17.27 24.12
N ILE A 218 23.45 -16.18 24.88
CA ILE A 218 22.39 -15.19 25.13
C ILE A 218 22.03 -14.48 23.83
N LEU A 219 23.04 -14.02 23.08
CA LEU A 219 22.85 -13.35 21.80
C LEU A 219 22.03 -14.21 20.83
N VAL A 220 22.45 -15.45 20.61
CA VAL A 220 21.76 -16.37 19.71
C VAL A 220 20.36 -16.72 20.24
N LYS A 221 20.19 -16.93 21.54
CA LYS A 221 18.87 -17.22 22.13
C LYS A 221 17.89 -16.07 21.90
N ARG A 222 18.27 -14.84 22.25
CA ARG A 222 17.40 -13.64 22.26
C ARG A 222 17.18 -13.02 20.88
N CYS A 223 18.17 -13.09 19.99
CA CYS A 223 18.11 -12.43 18.68
C CYS A 223 17.79 -13.39 17.54
N ILE A 224 17.97 -14.71 17.72
CA ILE A 224 17.72 -15.70 16.67
C ILE A 224 16.65 -16.70 17.12
N LYS A 225 16.91 -17.47 18.18
CA LYS A 225 16.06 -18.61 18.55
C LYS A 225 14.64 -18.17 18.95
N GLU A 226 14.52 -17.26 19.91
CA GLU A 226 13.22 -16.73 20.38
C GLU A 226 12.46 -16.01 19.25
N PRO A 227 13.10 -15.12 18.45
CA PRO A 227 12.49 -14.54 17.27
C PRO A 227 11.97 -15.52 16.23
N ILE A 228 12.75 -16.55 15.88
CA ILE A 228 12.34 -17.57 14.92
C ILE A 228 11.16 -18.39 15.46
N GLN A 229 11.17 -18.72 16.76
CA GLN A 229 10.05 -19.41 17.40
C GLN A 229 8.77 -18.57 17.33
N GLU A 230 8.86 -17.27 17.58
CA GLU A 230 7.71 -16.37 17.46
C GLU A 230 7.22 -16.27 16.01
N ILE A 231 8.13 -16.11 15.04
CA ILE A 231 7.79 -16.03 13.63
C ILE A 231 7.09 -17.30 13.15
N ASN A 232 7.66 -18.46 13.45
CA ASN A 232 7.12 -19.74 12.98
C ASN A 232 5.80 -20.11 13.66
N LYS A 233 5.64 -19.79 14.95
CA LYS A 233 4.42 -20.09 15.72
C LYS A 233 3.21 -19.30 15.24
N ASN A 234 3.42 -18.19 14.52
CA ASN A 234 2.33 -17.39 13.99
C ASN A 234 1.99 -17.82 12.56
N ASP A 235 0.85 -18.47 12.39
CA ASP A 235 0.39 -18.97 11.09
C ASP A 235 0.01 -17.86 10.11
N SER A 236 -0.32 -16.68 10.62
CA SER A 236 -0.61 -15.50 9.79
C SER A 236 0.65 -14.78 9.29
N LEU A 237 1.86 -15.21 9.65
CA LEU A 237 3.07 -14.67 9.04
C LEU A 237 3.41 -15.41 7.75
N ASP A 238 3.87 -14.66 6.77
CA ASP A 238 4.11 -15.12 5.40
C ASP A 238 5.48 -15.79 5.19
N ILE A 239 6.25 -16.07 6.24
CA ILE A 239 7.58 -16.68 6.15
C ILE A 239 7.76 -17.86 7.13
N VAL A 240 8.55 -18.85 6.71
CA VAL A 240 9.12 -19.89 7.59
C VAL A 240 10.62 -19.65 7.70
N VAL A 241 11.14 -19.80 8.91
CA VAL A 241 12.57 -19.63 9.18
C VAL A 241 13.09 -20.81 9.97
N ASN A 242 14.14 -21.45 9.50
CA ASN A 242 14.91 -22.45 10.22
C ASN A 242 16.34 -21.95 10.42
N PHE A 243 17.06 -22.54 11.37
CA PHE A 243 18.44 -22.16 11.61
C PHE A 243 19.32 -23.33 12.03
N GLU A 244 20.60 -23.22 11.71
CA GLU A 244 21.66 -24.11 12.17
C GLU A 244 22.75 -23.30 12.87
N LEU A 245 23.20 -23.79 14.03
CA LEU A 245 24.35 -23.20 14.72
C LEU A 245 25.63 -23.64 14.04
N LYS A 246 26.48 -22.67 13.68
CA LYS A 246 27.85 -22.96 13.26
C LYS A 246 28.76 -22.87 14.47
N LYS A 247 29.52 -23.94 14.70
CA LYS A 247 30.43 -24.09 15.83
C LYS A 247 31.85 -24.32 15.35
N ASN A 248 32.82 -23.77 16.08
CA ASN A 248 34.20 -24.18 16.02
C ASN A 248 34.53 -24.89 17.34
N LYS A 249 34.76 -26.21 17.27
CA LYS A 249 34.78 -27.11 18.43
C LYS A 249 33.48 -26.92 19.25
N ASN A 250 33.60 -26.46 20.50
CA ASN A 250 32.45 -26.22 21.39
C ASN A 250 31.95 -24.77 21.41
N LYS A 251 32.57 -23.86 20.64
CA LYS A 251 32.21 -22.44 20.63
C LYS A 251 31.33 -22.11 19.42
N THR A 252 30.16 -21.53 19.67
CA THR A 252 29.30 -20.97 18.61
C THR A 252 30.01 -19.77 17.97
N ILE A 253 30.17 -19.81 16.64
CA ILE A 253 30.82 -18.74 15.87
C ILE A 253 29.82 -17.96 14.98
N GLY A 254 28.63 -18.52 14.78
CA GLY A 254 27.58 -17.89 13.98
C GLY A 254 26.37 -18.79 13.80
N VAL A 255 25.46 -18.34 12.93
CA VAL A 255 24.22 -19.03 12.61
C VAL A 255 24.02 -19.01 11.10
N THR A 256 23.61 -20.14 10.53
CA THR A 256 23.05 -20.18 9.17
C THR A 256 21.53 -20.17 9.27
N LEU A 257 20.90 -19.22 8.59
CA LEU A 257 19.45 -19.12 8.49
C LEU A 257 19.00 -19.70 7.15
N PHE A 258 17.90 -20.43 7.17
CA PHE A 258 17.20 -20.96 6.00
C PHE A 258 15.78 -20.44 6.05
N PHE A 259 15.34 -19.76 5.00
CA PHE A 259 14.06 -19.07 5.05
C PHE A 259 13.41 -19.03 3.67
N HIS A 260 12.10 -19.12 3.68
CA HIS A 260 11.26 -19.09 2.48
C HIS A 260 9.91 -18.51 2.86
N HIS A 261 9.16 -18.04 1.87
CA HIS A 261 7.77 -17.66 2.10
C HIS A 261 6.97 -18.91 2.49
N LYS A 262 6.11 -18.83 3.52
CA LYS A 262 5.18 -19.92 3.84
C LYS A 262 4.36 -20.23 2.58
N LYS A 263 4.21 -21.52 2.25
CA LYS A 263 3.09 -21.97 1.42
C LYS A 263 1.80 -21.89 2.24
N THR A 264 1.46 -20.71 2.72
CA THR A 264 0.10 -20.40 3.11
C THR A 264 -0.57 -19.84 1.87
N ASN A 265 -1.88 -20.06 1.73
CA ASN A 265 -2.77 -19.45 0.73
C ASN A 265 -2.80 -17.92 0.92
N TYR A 266 -1.64 -17.27 0.86
CA TYR A 266 -1.53 -15.93 0.33
C TYR A 266 -1.60 -16.09 -1.19
N ASP A 267 -2.82 -16.37 -1.65
CA ASP A 267 -3.33 -15.66 -2.81
C ASP A 267 -3.31 -14.17 -2.46
N SER A 268 -2.12 -13.57 -2.43
CA SER A 268 -1.98 -12.46 -3.35
C SER A 268 -1.81 -13.13 -4.71
N GLU A 269 -2.94 -13.52 -5.30
CA GLU A 269 -3.20 -13.20 -6.70
C GLU A 269 -2.53 -11.86 -6.93
N TYR A 270 -1.36 -11.80 -7.56
CA TYR A 270 -1.08 -10.60 -8.32
C TYR A 270 -0.15 -10.78 -9.48
N LEU A 271 0.88 -11.63 -9.50
CA LEU A 271 1.90 -11.35 -10.52
C LEU A 271 2.59 -12.40 -11.38
N LYS A 272 2.75 -13.71 -11.12
CA LYS A 272 3.62 -14.48 -12.05
C LYS A 272 3.19 -15.88 -12.52
N SER A 273 2.68 -16.78 -11.69
CA SER A 273 2.18 -18.05 -12.20
C SER A 273 0.74 -17.91 -12.72
N ASP A 274 -0.15 -17.32 -11.92
CA ASP A 274 -1.55 -17.19 -12.27
C ASP A 274 -1.82 -16.01 -13.23
N PHE A 275 -1.10 -14.89 -13.15
CA PHE A 275 -1.22 -13.82 -14.15
C PHE A 275 -0.89 -14.30 -15.57
N ASN A 276 0.11 -15.16 -15.73
CA ASN A 276 0.44 -15.72 -17.05
C ASN A 276 -0.62 -16.71 -17.54
N GLN A 277 -1.21 -17.48 -16.63
CA GLN A 277 -2.31 -18.39 -16.94
C GLN A 277 -3.61 -17.65 -17.24
N PHE A 278 -4.00 -16.68 -16.40
CA PHE A 278 -5.06 -15.70 -16.64
C PHE A 278 -4.85 -15.00 -17.99
N LYS A 279 -3.66 -14.46 -18.24
CA LYS A 279 -3.35 -13.78 -19.50
C LYS A 279 -3.56 -14.72 -20.69
N LYS A 280 -3.11 -15.98 -20.60
CA LYS A 280 -3.39 -17.00 -21.62
C LYS A 280 -4.89 -17.26 -21.79
N GLN A 281 -5.64 -17.47 -20.71
CA GLN A 281 -7.09 -17.72 -20.75
C GLN A 281 -7.87 -16.54 -21.36
N VAL A 282 -7.52 -15.31 -20.96
CA VAL A 282 -8.14 -14.10 -21.49
C VAL A 282 -7.77 -13.91 -22.96
N ILE A 283 -6.51 -14.14 -23.35
CA ILE A 283 -6.11 -14.13 -24.77
C ILE A 283 -6.91 -15.18 -25.55
N GLU A 284 -6.98 -16.42 -25.08
CA GLU A 284 -7.70 -17.50 -25.77
C GLU A 284 -9.18 -17.18 -25.96
N LYS A 285 -9.84 -16.61 -24.94
CA LYS A 285 -11.28 -16.30 -24.97
C LYS A 285 -11.61 -15.03 -25.76
N TYR A 286 -10.77 -14.01 -25.68
CA TYR A 286 -11.04 -12.66 -26.21
C TYR A 286 -10.14 -12.26 -27.38
N LYS A 287 -9.40 -13.20 -27.98
CA LYS A 287 -8.63 -12.96 -29.20
C LYS A 287 -9.54 -12.40 -30.31
N GLY A 288 -9.15 -11.26 -30.87
CA GLY A 288 -9.91 -10.53 -31.89
C GLY A 288 -11.15 -9.80 -31.36
N LYS A 289 -11.34 -9.70 -30.04
CA LYS A 289 -12.54 -9.12 -29.41
C LYS A 289 -12.18 -8.01 -28.42
N SER A 290 -13.14 -7.13 -28.17
CA SER A 290 -13.08 -6.22 -27.03
C SER A 290 -13.07 -7.02 -25.73
N VAL A 291 -12.23 -6.60 -24.79
CA VAL A 291 -11.95 -7.34 -23.55
C VAL A 291 -12.31 -6.55 -22.30
N ILE A 292 -12.15 -5.23 -22.31
CA ILE A 292 -12.48 -4.39 -21.15
C ILE A 292 -12.79 -2.94 -21.53
N GLN A 293 -13.54 -2.26 -20.68
CA GLN A 293 -13.88 -0.84 -20.74
C GLN A 293 -13.77 -0.21 -19.34
N GLY A 294 -13.60 1.11 -19.27
CA GLY A 294 -13.62 1.85 -18.00
C GLY A 294 -12.34 1.65 -17.18
N VAL A 295 -11.21 1.48 -17.86
CA VAL A 295 -9.90 1.40 -17.22
C VAL A 295 -9.53 2.77 -16.64
N LEU A 296 -8.99 2.79 -15.41
CA LEU A 296 -8.53 4.01 -14.74
C LEU A 296 -7.58 4.82 -15.65
N ASN A 297 -7.72 6.14 -15.64
CA ASN A 297 -6.97 7.10 -16.47
C ASN A 297 -7.26 7.06 -17.98
N TYR A 298 -8.29 6.33 -18.41
CA TYR A 298 -8.86 6.44 -19.74
C TYR A 298 -10.29 6.95 -19.67
N SER A 299 -10.79 7.53 -20.78
CA SER A 299 -12.20 7.87 -20.89
C SER A 299 -13.06 6.63 -20.67
N LEU A 300 -14.20 6.77 -19.99
CA LEU A 300 -15.15 5.68 -19.74
C LEU A 300 -15.65 5.03 -21.05
N GLU A 301 -15.64 5.77 -22.16
CA GLU A 301 -15.99 5.26 -23.49
C GLU A 301 -14.88 4.44 -24.15
N THR A 302 -13.65 4.50 -23.62
CA THR A 302 -12.49 3.81 -24.19
C THR A 302 -12.60 2.31 -23.95
N THR A 303 -12.62 1.55 -25.03
CA THR A 303 -12.59 0.09 -25.01
C THR A 303 -11.23 -0.43 -25.45
N PHE A 304 -10.81 -1.53 -24.85
CA PHE A 304 -9.58 -2.22 -25.22
C PHE A 304 -9.92 -3.58 -25.81
N SER A 305 -9.15 -4.00 -26.80
CA SER A 305 -9.27 -5.30 -27.43
C SER A 305 -7.95 -6.06 -27.42
N ILE A 306 -8.03 -7.39 -27.60
CA ILE A 306 -6.86 -8.23 -27.84
C ILE A 306 -6.82 -8.52 -29.34
N ASN A 307 -5.77 -8.08 -30.02
CA ASN A 307 -5.64 -8.32 -31.47
C ASN A 307 -5.21 -9.76 -31.77
N GLN A 308 -5.09 -10.10 -33.06
CA GLN A 308 -4.69 -11.44 -33.52
C GLN A 308 -3.26 -11.86 -33.08
N ASN A 309 -2.42 -10.89 -32.73
CA ASN A 309 -1.06 -11.11 -32.23
C ASN A 309 -1.00 -11.14 -30.70
N SER A 310 -2.14 -11.22 -30.02
CA SER A 310 -2.24 -11.27 -28.56
C SER A 310 -1.75 -10.00 -27.84
N LEU A 311 -1.78 -8.86 -28.53
CA LEU A 311 -1.42 -7.54 -27.98
C LEU A 311 -2.68 -6.73 -27.67
N ILE A 312 -2.59 -5.85 -26.67
CA ILE A 312 -3.69 -4.95 -26.31
C ILE A 312 -3.71 -3.76 -27.27
N VAL A 313 -4.89 -3.47 -27.81
CA VAL A 313 -5.16 -2.31 -28.67
C VAL A 313 -6.14 -1.39 -27.97
N ASN A 314 -5.85 -0.09 -27.99
CA ASN A 314 -6.82 0.94 -27.61
C ASN A 314 -7.73 1.21 -28.82
N ASN A 315 -9.01 0.88 -28.71
CA ASN A 315 -9.94 1.00 -29.84
C ASN A 315 -10.32 2.46 -30.15
N THR A 316 -10.12 3.40 -29.23
CA THR A 316 -10.36 4.83 -29.48
C THR A 316 -9.25 5.40 -30.36
N THR A 317 -7.99 5.05 -30.09
CA THR A 317 -6.83 5.55 -30.85
C THR A 317 -6.38 4.63 -31.97
N GLN A 318 -6.93 3.42 -32.04
CA GLN A 318 -6.55 2.34 -32.96
C GLN A 318 -5.06 1.95 -32.88
N LYS A 319 -4.40 2.24 -31.73
CA LYS A 319 -2.98 1.95 -31.52
C LYS A 319 -2.78 0.73 -30.64
N VAL A 320 -1.82 -0.10 -31.03
CA VAL A 320 -1.24 -1.13 -30.15
C VAL A 320 -0.51 -0.43 -29.02
N LEU A 321 -0.79 -0.83 -27.79
CA LEU A 321 -0.17 -0.23 -26.61
C LEU A 321 1.30 -0.63 -26.48
N SER A 322 2.12 0.28 -25.94
CA SER A 322 3.48 -0.04 -25.53
C SER A 322 3.49 -1.06 -24.38
N SER A 323 4.64 -1.67 -24.09
CA SER A 323 4.75 -2.69 -23.03
C SER A 323 4.29 -2.20 -21.67
N ASP A 324 4.60 -0.95 -21.30
CA ASP A 324 4.25 -0.38 -19.99
C ASP A 324 2.75 -0.07 -19.90
N GLU A 325 2.17 0.51 -20.95
CA GLU A 325 0.73 0.78 -21.04
C GLU A 325 -0.07 -0.53 -21.07
N ALA A 326 0.36 -1.51 -21.86
CA ALA A 326 -0.27 -2.82 -21.91
C ALA A 326 -0.20 -3.52 -20.54
N TYR A 327 0.92 -3.41 -19.83
CA TYR A 327 1.05 -3.96 -18.48
C TYR A 327 0.07 -3.31 -17.50
N HIS A 328 -0.18 -2.00 -17.61
CA HIS A 328 -1.20 -1.31 -16.83
C HIS A 328 -2.60 -1.87 -17.10
N ILE A 329 -2.99 -2.04 -18.37
CA ILE A 329 -4.30 -2.62 -18.72
C ILE A 329 -4.42 -4.07 -18.23
N TRP A 330 -3.39 -4.89 -18.44
CA TRP A 330 -3.38 -6.26 -17.95
C TRP A 330 -3.50 -6.34 -16.43
N SER A 331 -2.78 -5.48 -15.72
CA SER A 331 -2.87 -5.40 -14.25
C SER A 331 -4.28 -5.01 -13.82
N PHE A 332 -4.92 -4.06 -14.51
CA PHE A 332 -6.30 -3.66 -14.23
C PHE A 332 -7.31 -4.80 -14.48
N MET A 333 -7.19 -5.52 -15.60
CA MET A 333 -8.05 -6.69 -15.89
C MET A 333 -7.88 -7.79 -14.85
N TYR A 334 -6.64 -8.07 -14.43
CA TYR A 334 -6.37 -9.06 -13.40
C TYR A 334 -6.99 -8.67 -12.06
N LYS A 335 -7.05 -7.37 -11.72
CA LYS A 335 -7.75 -6.86 -10.52
C LYS A 335 -9.25 -6.90 -10.58
N ASN A 336 -9.79 -6.81 -11.79
CA ASN A 336 -11.19 -6.59 -12.02
C ASN A 336 -11.72 -7.67 -12.97
N GLN A 337 -11.45 -8.94 -12.67
CA GLN A 337 -11.83 -10.05 -13.56
C GLN A 337 -13.33 -10.08 -13.86
N SER A 338 -14.15 -9.65 -12.90
CA SER A 338 -15.60 -9.53 -13.04
C SER A 338 -16.08 -8.47 -14.05
N LEU A 339 -15.20 -7.57 -14.49
CA LEU A 339 -15.46 -6.56 -15.53
C LEU A 339 -15.03 -7.01 -16.93
N ILE A 340 -14.28 -8.11 -17.05
CA ILE A 340 -13.80 -8.60 -18.34
C ILE A 340 -14.99 -9.04 -19.20
N GLY A 341 -15.08 -8.49 -20.40
CA GLY A 341 -16.18 -8.71 -21.33
C GLY A 341 -17.47 -7.98 -20.96
N LYS A 342 -17.47 -7.14 -19.92
CA LYS A 342 -18.59 -6.24 -19.60
C LYS A 342 -18.33 -4.85 -20.16
N PHE A 343 -19.35 -4.32 -20.81
CA PHE A 343 -19.32 -3.00 -21.44
C PHE A 343 -20.51 -2.21 -20.94
N PHE A 344 -20.30 -0.93 -20.68
CA PHE A 344 -21.38 -0.04 -20.28
C PHE A 344 -22.30 0.20 -21.47
N SER A 345 -23.60 0.13 -21.23
CA SER A 345 -24.59 0.68 -22.15
C SER A 345 -24.43 2.19 -22.28
N HIS A 346 -24.94 2.76 -23.36
CA HIS A 346 -24.95 4.20 -23.59
C HIS A 346 -25.59 4.97 -22.43
N LYS A 347 -26.71 4.47 -21.91
CA LYS A 347 -27.38 5.01 -20.72
C LYS A 347 -26.49 5.02 -19.48
N GLU A 348 -25.80 3.92 -19.19
CA GLU A 348 -24.90 3.82 -18.03
C GLU A 348 -23.71 4.78 -18.15
N LEU A 349 -23.17 4.97 -19.36
CA LEU A 349 -22.10 5.93 -19.62
C LEU A 349 -22.58 7.35 -19.33
N LEU A 350 -23.72 7.74 -19.89
CA LEU A 350 -24.30 9.07 -19.69
C LEU A 350 -24.63 9.32 -18.21
N LEU A 351 -25.17 8.33 -17.51
CA LEU A 351 -25.45 8.44 -16.08
C LEU A 351 -24.17 8.63 -15.26
N LYS A 352 -23.12 7.86 -15.54
CA LYS A 352 -21.85 8.01 -14.83
C LYS A 352 -21.18 9.35 -15.09
N GLU A 353 -21.35 9.90 -16.29
CA GLU A 353 -20.68 11.12 -16.72
C GLU A 353 -21.43 12.39 -16.27
N TYR A 354 -22.77 12.36 -16.26
CA TYR A 354 -23.59 13.56 -16.11
C TYR A 354 -24.51 13.57 -14.88
N LYS A 355 -24.71 12.43 -14.19
CA LYS A 355 -25.60 12.42 -13.02
C LYS A 355 -25.12 13.42 -11.97
N SER A 356 -26.08 14.19 -11.44
CA SER A 356 -25.87 15.27 -10.48
C SER A 356 -25.07 16.47 -11.00
N LYS A 357 -24.71 16.52 -12.29
CA LYS A 357 -24.21 17.73 -12.91
C LYS A 357 -25.36 18.67 -13.26
N THR A 358 -25.05 19.96 -13.29
CA THR A 358 -25.99 20.99 -13.71
C THR A 358 -25.73 21.42 -15.13
N PHE A 359 -26.76 21.87 -15.83
CA PHE A 359 -26.61 22.56 -17.11
C PHE A 359 -27.66 23.66 -17.24
N LEU A 360 -27.34 24.66 -18.06
CA LEU A 360 -28.24 25.75 -18.37
C LEU A 360 -29.07 25.42 -19.62
N MET A 361 -30.38 25.62 -19.52
CA MET A 361 -31.31 25.52 -20.65
C MET A 361 -32.37 26.60 -20.49
N ASN A 362 -32.59 27.43 -21.52
CA ASN A 362 -33.55 28.54 -21.50
C ASN A 362 -33.38 29.50 -20.31
N ASN A 363 -32.13 29.81 -19.93
CA ASN A 363 -31.76 30.63 -18.75
C ASN A 363 -32.16 30.04 -17.38
N GLU A 364 -32.58 28.76 -17.34
CA GLU A 364 -32.83 28.03 -16.10
C GLU A 364 -31.79 26.95 -15.87
N LEU A 365 -31.43 26.72 -14.61
CA LEU A 365 -30.45 25.72 -14.19
C LEU A 365 -31.18 24.41 -13.85
N PHE A 366 -30.73 23.32 -14.45
CA PHE A 366 -31.25 21.99 -14.20
C PHE A 366 -30.15 21.06 -13.73
N THR A 367 -30.45 20.23 -12.73
CA THR A 367 -29.60 19.13 -12.27
C THR A 367 -30.09 17.82 -12.87
N LEU A 368 -29.20 17.04 -13.49
CA LEU A 368 -29.58 15.70 -13.97
C LEU A 368 -29.72 14.72 -12.79
N VAL A 369 -30.90 14.15 -12.62
CA VAL A 369 -31.21 13.18 -11.56
C VAL A 369 -31.08 11.76 -12.06
N ASP A 370 -31.62 11.49 -13.25
CA ASP A 370 -31.62 10.16 -13.86
C ASP A 370 -31.75 10.22 -15.39
N ILE A 371 -31.53 9.08 -16.04
CA ILE A 371 -31.70 8.89 -17.48
C ILE A 371 -32.50 7.61 -17.70
N GLU A 372 -33.65 7.76 -18.33
CA GLU A 372 -34.53 6.66 -18.72
C GLU A 372 -34.33 6.34 -20.21
N ASP A 373 -34.70 5.14 -20.62
CA ASP A 373 -34.68 4.79 -22.04
C ASP A 373 -35.81 5.56 -22.75
N GLY A 374 -35.52 6.06 -23.96
CA GLY A 374 -36.46 6.88 -24.71
C GLY A 374 -37.56 6.06 -25.37
N ASP A 375 -38.61 6.76 -25.80
CA ASP A 375 -39.72 6.18 -26.55
C ASP A 375 -39.31 5.81 -28.01
N ILE A 376 -38.11 6.23 -28.44
CA ILE A 376 -37.52 5.99 -29.77
C ILE A 376 -36.17 5.29 -29.59
N GLU A 377 -35.83 4.35 -30.48
CA GLU A 377 -34.53 3.67 -30.52
C GLU A 377 -33.36 4.66 -30.50
N ASP A 378 -32.32 4.37 -29.71
CA ASP A 378 -31.14 5.22 -29.50
C ASP A 378 -31.40 6.64 -28.95
N THR A 379 -32.57 6.87 -28.33
CA THR A 379 -32.87 8.11 -27.59
C THR A 379 -33.05 7.85 -26.10
N PHE A 380 -32.92 8.92 -25.30
CA PHE A 380 -33.03 8.89 -23.85
C PHE A 380 -34.01 9.95 -23.33
N THR A 381 -34.58 9.68 -22.17
CA THR A 381 -35.36 10.67 -21.41
C THR A 381 -34.54 11.13 -20.21
N LEU A 382 -34.22 12.43 -20.14
CA LEU A 382 -33.51 13.02 -19.00
C LEU A 382 -34.51 13.36 -17.91
N VAL A 383 -34.26 12.89 -16.68
CA VAL A 383 -35.01 13.27 -15.48
C VAL A 383 -34.23 14.37 -14.76
N LEU A 384 -34.83 15.54 -14.61
CA LEU A 384 -34.14 16.77 -14.16
C LEU A 384 -34.79 17.32 -12.90
N GLU A 385 -34.01 18.00 -12.08
CA GLU A 385 -34.48 18.78 -10.93
C GLU A 385 -34.09 20.25 -11.12
N ASN A 386 -35.06 21.17 -11.01
CA ASN A 386 -34.80 22.61 -11.04
C ASN A 386 -34.43 23.16 -9.64
N ASN A 387 -34.10 24.46 -9.55
CA ASN A 387 -33.75 25.11 -8.28
C ASN A 387 -34.85 25.06 -7.21
N GLU A 388 -36.11 24.89 -7.62
CA GLU A 388 -37.27 24.76 -6.73
C GLU A 388 -37.54 23.29 -6.32
N LYS A 389 -36.65 22.37 -6.66
CA LYS A 389 -36.77 20.91 -6.43
C LYS A 389 -37.97 20.27 -7.13
N THR A 390 -38.43 20.87 -8.22
CA THR A 390 -39.46 20.30 -9.08
C THR A 390 -38.82 19.38 -10.11
N ILE A 391 -39.35 18.16 -10.24
CA ILE A 391 -38.85 17.16 -11.18
C ILE A 391 -39.49 17.35 -12.55
N GLY A 392 -38.66 17.60 -13.57
CA GLY A 392 -39.03 17.67 -14.97
C GLY A 392 -38.48 16.49 -15.78
N ARG A 393 -38.99 16.31 -17.01
CA ARG A 393 -38.48 15.32 -17.97
C ARG A 393 -38.27 15.93 -19.35
N ILE A 394 -37.12 15.68 -19.97
CA ILE A 394 -36.88 15.97 -21.38
C ILE A 394 -36.81 14.64 -22.13
N LYS A 395 -37.74 14.43 -23.07
CA LYS A 395 -37.84 13.18 -23.82
C LYS A 395 -37.04 13.21 -25.12
N SER A 396 -36.74 12.02 -25.63
CA SER A 396 -36.24 11.78 -27.00
C SER A 396 -34.93 12.51 -27.33
N MET A 397 -34.01 12.57 -26.36
CA MET A 397 -32.69 13.16 -26.53
C MET A 397 -31.69 12.12 -27.05
N SER A 398 -31.02 12.39 -28.16
CA SER A 398 -29.89 11.57 -28.63
C SER A 398 -28.66 11.76 -27.74
N LYS A 399 -27.73 10.80 -27.81
CA LYS A 399 -26.44 10.86 -27.08
C LYS A 399 -25.67 12.15 -27.38
N GLU A 400 -25.61 12.54 -28.64
CA GLU A 400 -24.88 13.73 -29.12
C GLU A 400 -25.51 15.01 -28.61
N GLN A 401 -26.85 15.08 -28.57
CA GLN A 401 -27.57 16.22 -28.00
C GLN A 401 -27.31 16.36 -26.51
N ILE A 402 -27.29 15.25 -25.76
CA ILE A 402 -26.99 15.25 -24.32
C ILE A 402 -25.55 15.73 -24.08
N LYS A 403 -24.58 15.24 -24.86
CA LYS A 403 -23.18 15.69 -24.80
C LYS A 403 -23.00 17.17 -25.15
N GLY A 404 -23.86 17.70 -26.04
CA GLY A 404 -23.84 19.09 -26.48
C GLY A 404 -24.45 20.09 -25.49
N LEU A 405 -25.08 19.62 -24.40
CA LEU A 405 -25.55 20.52 -23.35
C LEU A 405 -24.37 21.21 -22.65
N GLN A 406 -24.57 22.46 -22.24
CA GLN A 406 -23.56 23.23 -21.51
C GLN A 406 -23.52 22.81 -20.04
N TRP A 407 -22.95 21.63 -19.79
CA TRP A 407 -22.74 21.09 -18.45
C TRP A 407 -21.75 21.93 -17.65
N GLN A 408 -22.03 22.10 -16.35
CA GLN A 408 -21.22 22.82 -15.37
C GLN A 408 -20.71 21.88 -14.28
#